data_AF-A0A239GVQ0-F1
#
_entry.id   AF-A0A239GVQ0-F1
#
_cell.length_a   1.000
_cell.length_b   1.000
_cell.length_c   1.000
_cell.angle_alpha   90.00
_cell.angle_beta   90.00
_cell.angle_gamma   90.00
#
_symmetry.space_group_name_H-M   'P 1'
#
loop_
_entity.id
_entity.type
_entity.pdbx_description
1 polymer ?
#
loop_
_entity_poly.entity_id
_entity_poly.type
_entity_poly.pdbx_seq_one_letter_code
_entity_poly.pdbx_strand_id
1 'polypeptide(L)'
;MFVALSEDEHALLVTAAQRERLATGAWAAQVLLAVANQAERADYVELREALAAVMHAAGQARRIGVNLNQVVAALHAGDPPVQLQWYAEAAARTVRKLDDLADELRRSLP
;
A
#
# COMPACT_ATOMS: atom_id res chain seq x y z
N MET A 1 -2.17 -1.10 37.55
CA MET A 1 -1.38 -2.10 36.78
C MET A 1 0.04 -1.59 36.72
N PHE A 2 1.03 -2.42 37.02
CA PHE A 2 2.44 -2.07 36.87
C PHE A 2 3.04 -2.98 35.80
N VAL A 3 3.72 -2.39 34.82
CA VAL A 3 4.46 -3.11 33.78
C VAL A 3 5.93 -2.89 34.07
N ALA A 4 6.65 -3.95 34.41
CA ALA A 4 8.09 -3.88 34.59
C ALA A 4 8.76 -3.86 33.21
N LEU A 5 9.60 -2.86 32.99
CA LEU A 5 10.37 -2.69 31.76
C LEU A 5 11.85 -2.60 32.16
N SER A 6 12.69 -3.25 31.38
CA SER A 6 14.12 -2.91 31.34
C SER A 6 14.31 -1.46 30.86
N GLU A 7 15.51 -0.92 31.07
CA GLU A 7 15.85 0.43 30.62
C GLU A 7 15.76 0.57 29.09
N ASP A 8 16.20 -0.45 28.36
CA ASP A 8 16.12 -0.51 26.89
C ASP A 8 14.66 -0.53 26.39
N GLU A 9 13.81 -1.37 27.00
CA GLU A 9 12.39 -1.42 26.66
C GLU A 9 11.71 -0.07 26.95
N HIS A 10 11.99 0.54 28.09
CA HIS A 10 11.47 1.85 28.42
C HIS A 10 11.92 2.93 27.42
N ALA A 11 13.18 2.94 27.02
CA ALA A 11 13.71 3.88 26.02
C ALA A 11 13.04 3.73 24.64
N LEU A 12 12.75 2.50 24.21
CA LEU A 12 12.01 2.23 22.99
C LEU A 12 10.59 2.79 23.06
N LEU A 13 9.88 2.59 24.17
CA LEU A 13 8.53 3.10 24.38
C LEU A 13 8.50 4.63 24.41
N VAL A 14 9.47 5.28 25.07
CA VAL A 14 9.60 6.75 25.07
C VAL A 14 9.79 7.27 23.65
N THR A 15 10.67 6.65 22.86
CA THR A 15 10.94 7.05 21.47
C THR A 15 9.69 6.91 20.60
N ALA A 16 8.93 5.82 20.75
CA ALA A 16 7.69 5.61 20.02
C ALA A 16 6.63 6.66 20.40
N ALA A 17 6.42 6.90 21.70
CA ALA A 17 5.48 7.91 22.19
C ALA A 17 5.82 9.34 21.71
N GLN A 18 7.11 9.67 21.62
CA GLN A 18 7.56 10.98 21.11
C GLN A 18 7.21 11.20 19.63
N ARG A 19 7.28 10.16 18.79
CA ARG A 19 6.90 10.26 17.35
C ARG A 19 5.42 10.65 17.20
N GLU A 20 4.59 10.21 18.14
CA GLU A 20 3.16 10.48 18.18
C GLU A 20 2.79 11.67 19.09
N ARG A 21 3.78 12.35 19.68
CA ARG A 21 3.61 13.50 20.60
C ARG A 21 2.74 13.19 21.82
N LEU A 22 2.85 11.97 22.33
CA LEU A 22 2.12 11.50 23.50
C LEU A 22 3.07 11.31 24.69
N ALA A 23 2.52 11.39 25.91
CA ALA A 23 3.22 10.91 27.09
C ALA A 23 3.39 9.38 27.01
N THR A 24 4.52 8.84 27.44
CA THR A 24 4.84 7.40 27.33
C THR A 24 3.75 6.49 27.89
N GLY A 25 3.20 6.83 29.07
CA GLY A 25 2.11 6.06 29.68
C GLY A 25 0.79 6.13 28.90
N ALA A 26 0.48 7.28 28.29
CA ALA A 26 -0.71 7.44 27.47
C ALA A 26 -0.59 6.64 26.17
N TRP A 27 0.56 6.71 25.51
CA TRP A 27 0.87 5.91 24.32
C TRP A 27 0.79 4.39 24.63
N ALA A 28 1.44 3.94 25.71
CA ALA A 28 1.41 2.53 26.11
C ALA A 28 -0.02 2.03 26.41
N ALA A 29 -0.83 2.83 27.11
CA ALA A 29 -2.22 2.49 27.39
C ALA A 29 -3.07 2.38 26.11
N GLN A 30 -2.89 3.32 25.16
CA GLN A 30 -3.59 3.27 23.88
C GLN A 30 -3.22 2.01 23.08
N VAL A 31 -1.93 1.68 22.98
CA VAL A 31 -1.45 0.48 22.29
C VAL A 31 -2.01 -0.80 22.93
N LEU A 32 -1.95 -0.91 24.26
CA LEU A 32 -2.48 -2.07 24.98
C LEU A 32 -4.00 -2.22 24.80
N LEU A 33 -4.76 -1.12 24.87
CA LEU A 33 -6.21 -1.13 24.65
C LEU A 33 -6.58 -1.46 23.20
N ALA A 34 -5.83 -0.94 22.21
CA ALA A 34 -6.06 -1.26 20.81
C ALA A 34 -5.87 -2.76 20.55
N VAL A 35 -4.79 -3.34 21.08
CA VAL A 35 -4.53 -4.79 21.00
C VAL A 35 -5.61 -5.60 21.73
N ALA A 36 -5.97 -5.20 22.96
CA ALA A 36 -6.96 -5.91 23.77
C ALA A 36 -8.37 -5.87 23.15
N ASN A 37 -8.74 -4.78 22.51
CA ASN A 37 -10.05 -4.62 21.87
C ASN A 37 -10.19 -5.43 20.57
N GLN A 38 -9.13 -6.09 20.09
CA GLN A 38 -9.06 -6.63 18.71
C GLN A 38 -9.51 -5.59 17.68
N ALA A 39 -9.44 -4.30 18.03
CA ALA A 39 -9.69 -3.26 17.06
C ALA A 39 -8.59 -3.46 16.02
N GLU A 40 -8.99 -3.76 14.78
CA GLU A 40 -8.05 -3.59 13.67
C GLU A 40 -7.42 -2.23 13.89
N ARG A 41 -6.08 -2.18 14.03
CA ARG A 41 -5.39 -0.89 14.10
C ARG A 41 -5.94 -0.06 12.96
N ALA A 42 -6.33 1.19 13.23
CA ALA A 42 -6.87 2.07 12.19
C ALA A 42 -5.97 2.05 10.94
N ASP A 43 -4.66 1.95 11.17
CA ASP A 43 -3.62 1.73 10.17
C ASP A 43 -3.91 0.54 9.21
N TYR A 44 -4.42 -0.59 9.68
CA TYR A 44 -4.74 -1.74 8.84
C TYR A 44 -6.03 -1.55 8.03
N VAL A 45 -6.99 -0.79 8.55
CA VAL A 45 -8.20 -0.40 7.79
C VAL A 45 -7.78 0.50 6.63
N GLU A 46 -7.00 1.55 6.92
CA GLU A 46 -6.45 2.46 5.90
C GLU A 46 -5.59 1.70 4.87
N LEU A 47 -4.77 0.74 5.32
CA LEU A 47 -3.93 -0.05 4.43
C LEU A 47 -4.73 -1.03 3.54
N ARG A 48 -5.83 -1.61 4.06
CA ARG A 48 -6.78 -2.42 3.27
C ARG A 48 -7.51 -1.58 2.22
N GLU A 49 -7.95 -0.38 2.58
CA GLU A 49 -8.58 0.55 1.65
C GLU A 49 -7.59 0.99 0.55
N ALA A 50 -6.36 1.31 0.92
CA ALA A 50 -5.29 1.63 -0.01
C ALA A 50 -5.01 0.45 -0.97
N LEU A 51 -4.91 -0.77 -0.45
CA LEU A 51 -4.73 -1.98 -1.27
C LEU A 51 -5.89 -2.16 -2.26
N ALA A 52 -7.14 -2.00 -1.80
CA ALA A 52 -8.31 -2.10 -2.67
C ALA A 52 -8.28 -1.05 -3.80
N ALA A 53 -7.91 0.19 -3.48
CA ALA A 53 -7.76 1.26 -4.47
C ALA A 53 -6.65 0.96 -5.50
N VAL A 54 -5.50 0.45 -5.07
CA VAL A 54 -4.39 0.07 -5.96
C VAL A 54 -4.79 -1.10 -6.87
N MET A 55 -5.42 -2.14 -6.32
CA MET A 55 -5.91 -3.27 -7.12
C MET A 55 -6.95 -2.81 -8.15
N HIS A 56 -7.84 -1.88 -7.78
CA HIS A 56 -8.79 -1.31 -8.71
C HIS A 56 -8.08 -0.56 -9.85
N ALA A 57 -7.11 0.30 -9.52
CA ALA A 57 -6.32 1.04 -10.50
C ALA A 57 -5.53 0.12 -11.45
N ALA A 58 -4.92 -0.95 -10.92
CA ALA A 58 -4.23 -1.96 -11.72
C ALA A 58 -5.18 -2.65 -12.71
N GLY A 59 -6.38 -3.00 -12.26
CA GLY A 59 -7.44 -3.54 -13.11
C GLY A 59 -7.85 -2.60 -14.25
N GLN A 60 -8.04 -1.31 -13.95
CA GLN A 60 -8.36 -0.30 -14.98
C GLN A 60 -7.22 -0.15 -15.99
N ALA A 61 -5.97 -0.07 -15.53
CA ALA A 61 -4.81 0.05 -16.41
C ALA A 61 -4.67 -1.15 -17.36
N ARG A 62 -4.93 -2.37 -16.85
CA ARG A 62 -4.92 -3.59 -17.67
C ARG A 62 -6.02 -3.58 -18.75
N ARG A 63 -7.23 -3.09 -18.41
CA ARG A 63 -8.33 -2.91 -19.37
C ARG A 63 -7.98 -1.89 -20.46
N ILE A 64 -7.36 -0.77 -20.10
CA ILE A 64 -6.88 0.23 -21.07
C ILE A 64 -5.90 -0.41 -22.05
N GLY A 65 -4.95 -1.21 -21.57
CA GLY A 65 -4.00 -1.93 -22.43
C GLY A 65 -4.69 -2.92 -23.39
N VAL A 66 -5.67 -3.68 -22.90
CA VAL A 66 -6.46 -4.60 -23.75
C VAL A 66 -7.22 -3.84 -24.83
N ASN A 67 -7.91 -2.75 -24.47
CA ASN A 67 -8.66 -1.94 -25.44
C ASN A 67 -7.74 -1.32 -26.49
N LEU A 68 -6.54 -0.86 -26.10
CA LEU A 68 -5.55 -0.35 -27.03
C LEU A 68 -5.11 -1.43 -28.03
N ASN A 69 -4.81 -2.64 -27.53
CA ASN A 69 -4.43 -3.75 -28.39
C ASN A 69 -5.54 -4.14 -29.39
N GLN A 70 -6.81 -4.08 -28.96
CA GLN A 70 -7.95 -4.30 -29.84
C GLN A 70 -8.07 -3.22 -30.93
N VAL A 71 -7.87 -1.95 -30.59
CA VAL A 71 -7.87 -0.85 -31.57
C VAL A 71 -6.75 -1.02 -32.59
N VAL A 72 -5.54 -1.38 -32.14
CA VAL A 72 -4.39 -1.64 -33.03
C VAL A 72 -4.70 -2.77 -34.01
N ALA A 73 -5.26 -3.89 -33.51
CA ALA A 73 -5.64 -5.02 -34.35
C ALA A 73 -6.72 -4.64 -35.37
N ALA A 74 -7.74 -3.86 -34.97
CA ALA A 74 -8.82 -3.41 -35.85
C ALA A 74 -8.33 -2.46 -36.95
N LEU A 75 -7.32 -1.63 -36.65
CA LEU A 75 -6.74 -0.69 -37.60
C LEU A 75 -5.85 -1.37 -38.67
N HIS A 76 -5.57 -2.67 -38.55
CA HIS A 76 -4.65 -3.40 -39.45
C HIS A 76 -3.33 -2.67 -39.69
N ALA A 77 -2.91 -1.85 -38.72
CA ALA A 77 -1.64 -1.16 -38.79
C ALA A 77 -0.56 -2.26 -38.80
N GLY A 78 0.30 -2.25 -39.82
CA GLY A 78 1.42 -3.18 -39.91
C GLY A 78 2.38 -2.96 -38.73
N ASP A 79 3.50 -2.27 -38.95
CA ASP A 79 4.34 -1.88 -37.82
C ASP A 79 3.72 -0.69 -37.07
N PRO A 80 3.52 -0.78 -35.74
CA PRO A 80 3.01 0.33 -34.95
C PRO A 80 4.01 1.49 -34.95
N PRO A 81 3.55 2.76 -34.97
CA PRO A 81 4.42 3.91 -34.84
C PRO A 81 5.30 3.80 -33.58
N VAL A 82 6.55 4.25 -33.66
CA VAL A 82 7.50 4.20 -32.52
C VAL A 82 6.96 4.88 -31.26
N GLN A 83 6.15 5.93 -31.43
CA GLN A 83 5.48 6.62 -30.34
C GLN A 83 4.50 5.70 -29.59
N LEU A 84 3.77 4.86 -30.33
CA LEU A 84 2.84 3.90 -29.75
C LEU A 84 3.57 2.82 -28.95
N GLN A 85 4.75 2.39 -29.42
CA GLN A 85 5.61 1.49 -28.67
C GLN A 85 6.07 2.12 -27.35
N TRP A 86 6.50 3.39 -27.36
CA TRP A 86 6.88 4.10 -26.13
C TRP A 86 5.73 4.24 -25.14
N TYR A 87 4.52 4.56 -25.63
CA TYR A 87 3.33 4.62 -24.78
C TYR A 87 2.96 3.25 -24.21
N ALA A 88 3.04 2.19 -25.01
CA ALA A 88 2.77 0.82 -24.56
C ALA A 88 3.77 0.38 -23.48
N GLU A 89 5.05 0.66 -23.66
CA GLU A 89 6.06 0.38 -22.64
C GLU A 89 5.86 1.20 -21.36
N ALA A 90 5.53 2.48 -21.49
CA ALA A 90 5.22 3.34 -20.34
C ALA A 90 4.01 2.79 -19.57
N ALA A 91 2.95 2.40 -20.27
CA ALA A 91 1.78 1.76 -19.67
C ALA A 91 2.15 0.44 -18.96
N ALA A 92 2.95 -0.42 -19.60
CA ALA A 92 3.40 -1.67 -19.00
C ALA A 92 4.24 -1.45 -17.74
N ARG A 93 5.14 -0.43 -17.75
CA ARG A 93 5.89 -0.04 -16.55
C ARG A 93 4.96 0.45 -15.43
N THR A 94 3.95 1.24 -15.75
CA THR A 94 2.97 1.72 -14.76
C THR A 94 2.16 0.58 -14.16
N VAL A 95 1.68 -0.37 -14.98
CA VAL A 95 0.97 -1.57 -14.48
C VAL A 95 1.86 -2.37 -13.53
N ARG A 96 3.12 -2.62 -13.89
CA ARG A 96 4.06 -3.33 -13.01
C ARG A 96 4.25 -2.63 -11.67
N LYS A 97 4.41 -1.30 -11.67
CA LYS A 97 4.53 -0.52 -10.43
C LYS A 97 3.29 -0.64 -9.54
N LEU A 98 2.09 -0.71 -10.13
CA LEU A 98 0.86 -0.90 -9.37
C LEU A 98 0.77 -2.33 -8.79
N ASP A 99 1.18 -3.33 -9.57
CA ASP A 99 1.23 -4.72 -9.10
C ASP A 99 2.27 -4.88 -7.96
N ASP A 100 3.45 -4.28 -8.09
CA ASP A 100 4.50 -4.27 -7.06
C ASP A 100 4.02 -3.59 -5.77
N LEU A 101 3.34 -2.44 -5.89
CA LEU A 101 2.78 -1.72 -4.75
C LEU A 101 1.66 -2.53 -4.07
N ALA A 102 0.79 -3.19 -4.83
CA ALA A 102 -0.22 -4.06 -4.24
C ALA A 102 0.41 -5.20 -3.45
N ASP A 103 1.50 -5.79 -3.95
CA ASP A 103 2.22 -6.85 -3.26
C ASP A 103 2.93 -6.37 -1.99
N GLU A 104 3.49 -5.16 -2.01
CA GLU A 104 4.07 -4.52 -0.82
C GLU A 104 3.01 -4.28 0.26
N LEU A 105 1.90 -3.65 -0.10
CA LEU A 105 0.78 -3.41 0.81
C LEU A 105 0.21 -4.72 1.39
N ARG A 106 0.09 -5.76 0.56
CA ARG A 106 -0.37 -7.08 0.99
C ARG A 106 0.59 -7.71 2.02
N ARG A 107 1.90 -7.54 1.87
CA ARG A 107 2.90 -8.07 2.83
C ARG A 107 2.93 -7.29 4.15
N SER A 108 2.46 -6.04 4.15
CA SER A 108 2.37 -5.19 5.34
C SER A 108 1.09 -5.42 6.15
N LEU A 109 0.10 -6.11 5.59
CA LEU A 109 -1.09 -6.56 6.31
C LEU A 109 -0.80 -7.86 7.09
N PRO A 110 -1.40 -8.03 8.29
CA PRO A 110 -1.30 -9.27 9.07
C PRO A 110 -2.07 -10.45 8.43
#